data_AF-A0A6N9HAC2-F1
#
_entry.id   AF-A0A6N9HAC2-F1
#
_cell.length_a   1.000
_cell.length_b   1.000
_cell.length_c   1.000
_cell.angle_alpha   90.00
_cell.angle_beta   90.00
_cell.angle_gamma   90.00
#
_symmetry.space_group_name_H-M   'P 1'
#
loop_
_entity.id
_entity.type
_entity.pdbx_description
1 polymer ?
#
loop_
_entity_poly.entity_id
_entity_poly.type
_entity_poly.pdbx_seq_one_letter_code
_entity_poly.pdbx_strand_id
1 'polypeptide(L)'
;MSVARFIADQRTNYRVPHTVTCLLLGVSLAWFYKWRDRALGPAASSGLFTAMDRRRDTIDRAVKVMFAKKRGLHGSPRLHADLRDD
;
A
#
# COMPACT_ATOMS: atom_id res chain seq x y z
N MET A 1 0.31 9.84 -2.23
CA MET A 1 1.72 10.06 -2.63
C MET A 1 2.62 9.56 -1.49
N SER A 2 3.61 8.70 -1.74
CA SER A 2 4.47 8.16 -0.67
C SER A 2 5.69 9.07 -0.44
N VAL A 3 6.28 9.01 0.76
CA VAL A 3 7.49 9.80 1.12
C VAL A 3 8.67 9.49 0.19
N ALA A 4 8.89 8.22 -0.16
CA ALA A 4 9.94 7.84 -1.09
C ALA A 4 9.70 8.39 -2.52
N ARG A 5 8.43 8.47 -2.96
CA ARG A 5 8.13 9.12 -4.26
C ARG A 5 8.37 10.61 -4.20
N PHE A 6 7.99 11.28 -3.11
CA PHE A 6 8.30 12.70 -2.90
C PHE A 6 9.83 12.96 -2.95
N ILE A 7 10.64 12.17 -2.26
CA ILE A 7 12.11 12.30 -2.28
C ILE A 7 12.68 12.09 -3.69
N ALA A 8 12.13 11.15 -4.46
CA ALA A 8 12.54 10.94 -5.83
C ALA A 8 12.16 12.13 -6.73
N ASP A 9 10.95 12.65 -6.58
CA ASP A 9 10.42 13.80 -7.33
C ASP A 9 11.22 15.07 -7.04
N GLN A 10 11.75 15.26 -5.84
CA GLN A 10 12.65 16.38 -5.52
C GLN A 10 13.91 16.38 -6.39
N ARG A 11 14.49 15.20 -6.66
CA ARG A 11 15.64 15.08 -7.55
C ARG A 11 15.24 15.27 -9.01
N THR A 12 14.14 14.65 -9.43
CA THR A 12 13.70 14.67 -10.83
C THR A 12 13.27 16.07 -11.27
N ASN A 13 12.48 16.77 -10.44
CA ASN A 13 11.85 18.04 -10.81
C ASN A 13 12.69 19.25 -10.41
N TYR A 14 13.45 19.16 -9.31
CA TYR A 14 14.14 20.31 -8.72
C TYR A 14 15.66 20.11 -8.57
N ARG A 15 16.21 18.99 -9.05
CA ARG A 15 17.64 18.64 -8.96
C ARG A 15 18.19 18.62 -7.53
N VAL A 16 17.32 18.47 -6.53
CA VAL A 16 17.74 18.38 -5.13
C VAL A 16 18.29 16.96 -4.86
N PRO A 17 19.51 16.81 -4.30
CA PRO A 17 20.05 15.50 -3.98
C PRO A 17 19.22 14.75 -2.93
N HIS A 18 19.08 13.43 -3.09
CA HIS A 18 18.32 12.61 -2.12
C HIS A 18 18.85 12.72 -0.68
N THR A 19 20.15 12.93 -0.51
CA THR A 19 20.79 13.11 0.79
C THR A 19 20.23 14.32 1.54
N VAL A 20 20.03 15.44 0.84
CA VAL A 20 19.47 16.66 1.40
C VAL A 20 18.01 16.45 1.79
N THR A 21 17.20 15.91 0.88
CA THR A 21 15.77 15.66 1.18
C THR A 21 15.58 14.64 2.30
N CYS A 22 16.39 13.58 2.33
CA CYS A 22 16.35 12.58 3.41
C CYS A 22 16.72 13.19 4.76
N LEU A 23 17.77 14.02 4.79
CA LEU A 23 18.20 14.74 6.00
C LEU A 23 17.08 15.66 6.52
N LEU A 24 16.46 16.46 5.65
CA LEU A 24 15.38 17.38 6.02
C LEU A 24 14.14 16.65 6.54
N LEU A 25 13.84 15.46 5.99
CA LEU A 25 12.70 14.65 6.39
C LEU A 25 13.00 13.70 7.57
N GLY A 26 14.23 13.68 8.08
CA GLY A 26 14.64 12.79 9.17
C GLY A 26 14.59 11.30 8.82
N VAL A 27 14.71 10.93 7.53
CA VAL A 27 14.74 9.53 7.08
C VAL A 27 16.15 9.13 6.66
N SER A 28 16.53 7.88 6.90
CA SER A 28 17.85 7.39 6.49
C SER A 28 17.91 7.14 4.98
N LEU A 29 19.10 7.36 4.39
CA LEU A 29 19.33 7.11 2.96
C LEU A 29 19.14 5.62 2.61
N ALA A 30 19.52 4.72 3.52
CA ALA A 30 19.33 3.29 3.38
C ALA A 30 17.83 2.91 3.34
N TRP A 31 17.01 3.55 4.19
CA TRP A 31 15.56 3.39 4.12
C TRP A 31 15.02 3.87 2.77
N PHE A 32 15.43 5.06 2.31
CA PHE A 32 14.98 5.56 1.01
C PHE A 32 15.26 4.57 -0.12
N TYR A 33 16.49 4.08 -0.25
CA TYR A 33 16.83 3.12 -1.31
C TYR A 33 16.11 1.78 -1.16
N LYS A 34 15.87 1.30 0.07
CA LYS A 34 15.07 0.09 0.32
C LYS A 34 13.63 0.24 -0.21
N TRP A 35 13.05 1.42 -0.11
CA TRP A 35 11.63 1.66 -0.45
C TRP A 35 11.40 2.34 -1.80
N ARG A 36 12.47 2.84 -2.45
CA ARG A 36 12.43 3.56 -3.72
C ARG A 36 11.69 2.78 -4.81
N ASP A 37 12.04 1.53 -5.00
CA ASP A 37 11.52 0.73 -6.13
C ASP A 37 10.02 0.44 -5.95
N ARG A 38 9.55 0.31 -4.70
CA ARG A 38 8.12 0.22 -4.39
C ARG A 38 7.40 1.54 -4.67
N ALA A 39 8.04 2.68 -4.42
CA ALA A 39 7.42 3.99 -4.62
C ALA A 39 7.40 4.45 -6.09
N LEU A 40 8.31 3.95 -6.92
CA LEU A 40 8.43 4.30 -8.34
C LEU A 40 7.91 3.22 -9.28
N GLY A 41 7.74 2.00 -8.79
CA GLY A 41 7.25 0.88 -9.58
C GLY A 41 5.77 0.98 -9.93
N PRO A 42 5.31 0.16 -10.89
CA PRO A 42 3.92 0.17 -11.36
C PRO A 42 2.91 -0.17 -10.27
N ALA A 43 3.32 -0.94 -9.25
CA ALA A 43 2.46 -1.30 -8.14
C ALA A 43 2.21 -0.15 -7.14
N ALA A 44 2.93 0.97 -7.25
CA ALA A 44 2.84 2.10 -6.33
C ALA A 44 1.43 2.70 -6.25
N SER A 45 0.67 2.68 -7.35
CA SER A 45 -0.72 3.15 -7.40
C SER A 45 -1.66 2.26 -6.58
N SER A 46 -1.43 0.96 -6.58
CA SER A 46 -2.23 -0.03 -5.84
C SER A 46 -1.78 -0.22 -4.39
N GLY A 47 -0.51 0.04 -4.06
CA GLY A 47 0.09 -0.30 -2.77
C GLY A 47 0.32 -1.81 -2.56
N LEU A 48 0.07 -2.65 -3.57
CA LEU A 48 0.16 -4.11 -3.49
C LEU A 48 1.50 -4.59 -4.05
N PHE A 49 2.51 -4.69 -3.17
CA PHE A 49 3.89 -4.97 -3.58
C PHE A 49 4.22 -6.45 -3.63
N THR A 50 3.54 -7.26 -2.83
CA THR A 50 3.80 -8.70 -2.72
C THR A 50 2.58 -9.53 -3.11
N ALA A 51 2.79 -10.82 -3.39
CA ALA A 51 1.69 -11.76 -3.58
C ALA A 51 0.78 -11.85 -2.34
N MET A 52 1.35 -11.69 -1.14
CA MET A 52 0.60 -11.68 0.11
C MET A 52 -0.30 -10.43 0.23
N ASP A 53 0.20 -9.26 -0.16
CA ASP A 53 -0.60 -8.03 -0.17
C ASP A 53 -1.81 -8.19 -1.09
N ARG A 54 -1.59 -8.74 -2.30
CA ARG A 54 -2.68 -9.04 -3.24
C ARG A 54 -3.69 -10.01 -2.66
N ARG A 55 -3.22 -11.09 -2.02
CA ARG A 55 -4.11 -12.08 -1.38
C ARG A 55 -4.96 -11.44 -0.28
N ARG A 56 -4.38 -10.58 0.55
CA ARG A 56 -5.11 -9.85 1.61
C ARG A 56 -6.13 -8.90 1.01
N ASP A 57 -5.75 -8.10 0.03
CA ASP A 57 -6.66 -7.18 -0.67
C ASP A 57 -7.83 -7.91 -1.33
N THR A 58 -7.60 -9.08 -1.95
CA THR A 58 -8.68 -9.92 -2.48
C THR A 58 -9.64 -10.37 -1.39
N ILE A 59 -9.13 -10.84 -0.25
CA ILE A 59 -9.95 -11.27 0.89
C ILE A 59 -10.73 -10.09 1.47
N ASP A 60 -10.07 -8.95 1.69
CA ASP A 60 -10.71 -7.73 2.23
C ASP A 60 -11.83 -7.24 1.31
N ARG A 61 -11.64 -7.31 -0.01
CA ARG A 61 -12.70 -7.00 -0.98
C ARG A 61 -13.86 -7.98 -0.89
N ALA A 62 -13.59 -9.28 -0.83
CA ALA A 62 -14.63 -10.30 -0.68
C ALA A 62 -15.43 -10.09 0.62
N VAL A 63 -14.74 -9.84 1.72
CA VAL A 63 -15.34 -9.51 3.03
C VAL A 63 -16.25 -8.28 2.91
N LYS A 64 -15.78 -7.21 2.28
CA LYS A 64 -16.56 -5.98 2.10
C LYS A 64 -17.82 -6.20 1.25
N VAL A 65 -17.70 -6.95 0.16
CA VAL A 65 -18.83 -7.28 -0.74
C VAL A 65 -19.86 -8.11 0.02
N MET A 66 -19.43 -9.16 0.73
CA MET A 66 -20.34 -10.02 1.50
C MET A 66 -21.00 -9.27 2.65
N PHE A 67 -20.26 -8.42 3.35
CA PHE A 67 -20.82 -7.60 4.42
C PHE A 67 -21.94 -6.69 3.88
N ALA A 68 -21.72 -6.06 2.72
CA ALA A 68 -22.73 -5.25 2.06
C ALA A 68 -23.94 -6.08 1.59
N LYS A 69 -23.72 -7.27 0.99
CA LYS A 69 -24.77 -8.21 0.57
C LYS A 69 -25.66 -8.63 1.74
N LYS A 70 -25.07 -8.80 2.93
CA LYS A 70 -25.78 -9.13 4.18
C LYS A 70 -26.28 -7.90 4.95
N ARG A 71 -26.28 -6.70 4.33
CA ARG A 71 -26.75 -5.43 4.91
C ARG A 71 -26.05 -5.05 6.23
N GLY A 72 -24.82 -5.48 6.41
CA GLY A 72 -24.03 -5.24 7.62
C GLY A 72 -24.48 -6.01 8.87
N LEU A 73 -25.43 -6.94 8.74
CA LEU A 73 -25.95 -7.73 9.86
C LEU A 73 -25.04 -8.89 10.25
N HIS A 74 -24.23 -9.37 9.31
CA HIS A 74 -23.34 -10.51 9.52
C HIS A 74 -21.92 -10.01 9.76
N GLY A 75 -21.49 -10.02 11.03
CA GLY A 75 -20.09 -9.84 11.42
C GLY A 75 -19.33 -11.17 11.53
N SER A 76 -18.08 -11.12 12.00
CA SER A 76 -17.36 -12.33 12.42
C SER A 76 -18.11 -13.00 13.59
N PRO A 77 -18.29 -14.34 13.63
CA PRO A 77 -17.77 -15.38 12.72
C PRO A 77 -18.67 -15.70 11.52
N ARG A 78 -19.92 -15.23 11.53
CA ARG A 78 -20.95 -15.60 10.54
C ARG A 78 -20.58 -15.18 9.12
N LEU A 79 -19.96 -14.01 8.97
CA LEU A 79 -19.45 -13.52 7.70
C LEU A 79 -18.35 -14.40 7.13
N HIS A 80 -17.53 -15.01 7.98
CA HIS A 80 -16.50 -15.95 7.54
C HIS A 80 -17.11 -17.27 7.06
N ALA A 81 -18.16 -17.77 7.72
CA ALA A 81 -18.90 -18.94 7.21
C ALA A 81 -19.54 -18.63 5.85
N ASP A 82 -20.23 -17.49 5.73
CA ASP A 82 -20.80 -17.04 4.46
C ASP A 82 -19.74 -16.94 3.34
N LEU A 83 -18.51 -16.52 3.64
CA LEU A 83 -17.41 -16.43 2.67
C LEU A 83 -16.83 -17.79 2.26
N ARG A 84 -17.04 -18.84 3.05
CA ARG A 84 -16.63 -20.22 2.69
C ARG A 84 -17.68 -20.94 1.88
N ASP A 85 -18.95 -20.54 2.05
CA ASP A 85 -20.11 -21.17 1.41
C ASP A 85 -20.49 -20.51 0.06
N ASP A 86 -19.98 -19.30 -0.23
CA ASP A 86 -20.07 -18.60 -1.54
C ASP A 86 -19.05 -19.16 -2.56
#